data_AF-A0ABD2RFT2-F1
#
_entry.id   AF-A0ABD2RFT2-F1
#
_cell.length_a   1.000
_cell.length_b   1.000
_cell.length_c   1.000
_cell.angle_alpha   90.00
_cell.angle_beta   90.00
_cell.angle_gamma   90.00
#
_symmetry.space_group_name_H-M   'P 1'
#
loop_
_entity.id
_entity.type
_entity.pdbx_description
1 polymer ?
#
loop_
_entity_poly.entity_id
_entity_poly.type
_entity_poly.pdbx_seq_one_letter_code
_entity_poly.pdbx_strand_id
1 'polypeptide(L)'
;FNKYVAENLDSSVQLTPELSTQIWKEKVVGGIHKGRCYGLGSRNDVRRLQSGLEGIGSSRQAEALDGVQIAAMSDQITKLTAALAESERKRVAEQQSMSETVQQIKEQVMNLARRPTTSAPDDTDDETDEDDYVDLTP
;
A
#
# COMPACT_ATOMS: atom_id res chain seq x y z
N PHE A 1 -19.72 38.85 0.67
CA PHE A 1 -20.97 38.14 0.98
C PHE A 1 -20.80 37.22 2.19
N ASN A 2 -19.98 36.15 2.14
CA ASN A 2 -19.80 35.21 3.26
C ASN A 2 -19.35 35.87 4.57
N LYS A 3 -18.40 36.81 4.51
CA LYS A 3 -17.98 37.62 5.66
C LYS A 3 -19.14 38.42 6.30
N TYR A 4 -19.99 39.01 5.46
CA TYR A 4 -21.16 39.77 5.93
C TYR A 4 -22.20 38.88 6.61
N VAL A 5 -22.46 37.69 6.06
CA VAL A 5 -23.36 36.71 6.65
C VAL A 5 -22.84 36.22 8.01
N ALA A 6 -21.54 35.92 8.12
CA ALA A 6 -20.94 35.46 9.36
C ALA A 6 -20.89 36.53 10.48
N GLU A 7 -20.79 37.81 10.12
CA GLU A 7 -20.68 38.92 11.07
C GLU A 7 -22.03 39.53 11.47
N ASN A 8 -23.09 39.36 10.67
CA ASN A 8 -24.36 40.09 10.83
C ASN A 8 -25.61 39.21 10.95
N LEU A 9 -25.49 37.89 10.73
CA LEU A 9 -26.59 36.95 10.92
C LEU A 9 -26.16 35.93 11.96
N ASP A 10 -27.03 35.67 12.94
CA ASP A 10 -26.81 34.59 13.88
C ASP A 10 -26.63 33.29 13.10
N SER A 11 -25.61 32.49 13.47
CA SER A 11 -25.34 31.18 12.85
C SER A 11 -26.54 30.21 12.90
N SER A 12 -27.55 30.51 13.72
CA SER A 12 -28.80 29.76 13.81
C SER A 12 -29.84 30.12 12.74
N VAL A 13 -29.68 31.22 12.00
CA VAL A 13 -30.61 31.63 10.94
C VAL A 13 -30.23 30.90 9.65
N GLN A 14 -31.07 29.95 9.22
CA GLN A 14 -30.90 29.30 7.93
C GLN A 14 -31.09 30.35 6.81
N LEU A 15 -30.04 30.54 6.01
CA LEU A 15 -30.05 31.51 4.93
C LEU A 15 -30.94 31.00 3.79
N THR A 16 -32.21 31.40 3.77
CA THR A 16 -33.12 31.00 2.71
C THR A 16 -32.67 31.61 1.37
N PRO A 17 -32.91 30.94 0.22
CA PRO A 17 -32.55 31.46 -1.09
C PRO A 17 -33.10 32.88 -1.37
N GLU A 18 -34.29 33.18 -0.85
CA GLU A 18 -34.93 34.49 -0.90
C GLU A 18 -34.14 35.54 -0.13
N LEU A 19 -33.74 35.24 1.12
CA LEU A 19 -32.98 36.15 1.98
C LEU A 19 -31.56 36.37 1.43
N SER A 20 -30.92 35.31 0.93
CA SER A 20 -29.63 35.38 0.25
C SER A 20 -29.67 36.31 -0.97
N THR A 21 -30.70 36.16 -1.79
CA THR A 21 -30.91 37.00 -2.98
C THR A 21 -31.17 38.46 -2.60
N GLN A 22 -31.90 38.71 -1.51
CA GLN A 22 -32.14 40.05 -1.00
C GLN A 22 -30.85 40.73 -0.51
N ILE A 23 -30.02 40.01 0.26
CA ILE A 23 -28.74 40.53 0.74
C ILE A 23 -27.79 40.81 -0.43
N TRP A 24 -27.72 39.94 -1.44
CA TRP A 24 -26.92 40.17 -2.64
C TRP A 24 -27.34 41.45 -3.38
N LYS A 25 -28.65 41.65 -3.56
CA LYS A 25 -29.17 42.87 -4.20
C LYS A 25 -28.82 44.11 -3.40
N GLU A 26 -29.14 44.13 -2.12
CA GLU A 26 -29.06 45.35 -1.31
C GLU A 26 -27.63 45.71 -0.92
N LYS A 27 -26.80 44.71 -0.60
CA LYS A 27 -25.48 44.94 0.00
C LYS A 27 -24.31 44.72 -0.96
N VAL A 28 -24.48 43.93 -2.02
CA VAL A 28 -23.38 43.61 -2.94
C VAL A 28 -23.54 44.27 -4.30
N VAL A 29 -24.73 44.21 -4.89
CA VAL A 29 -24.98 44.67 -6.27
C VAL A 29 -25.44 46.14 -6.34
N GLY A 30 -25.84 46.72 -5.21
CA GLY A 30 -26.17 48.15 -5.11
C GLY A 30 -27.64 48.49 -5.41
N GLY A 31 -28.56 47.62 -5.00
CA GLY A 31 -30.00 47.84 -5.03
C GLY A 31 -30.74 47.13 -6.18
N ILE A 32 -32.07 47.27 -6.18
CA ILE A 32 -32.99 46.56 -7.08
C ILE A 32 -32.69 46.84 -8.56
N HIS A 33 -32.33 48.08 -8.89
CA HIS A 33 -32.07 48.48 -10.28
C HIS A 33 -30.85 47.75 -10.86
N LYS A 34 -29.72 47.75 -10.14
CA LYS A 34 -28.52 47.01 -10.56
C LYS A 34 -28.71 45.49 -10.43
N GLY A 35 -29.45 45.03 -9.42
CA GLY A 35 -29.79 43.61 -9.24
C GLY A 35 -30.52 42.99 -10.43
N ARG A 36 -31.32 43.78 -11.17
CA ARG A 36 -31.98 43.33 -12.40
C ARG A 36 -31.00 43.02 -13.54
N CYS A 37 -29.91 43.77 -13.68
CA CYS A 37 -28.88 43.53 -14.71
C CYS A 37 -28.21 42.16 -14.55
N TYR A 38 -28.15 41.64 -13.33
CA TYR A 38 -27.59 40.32 -13.01
C TYR A 38 -28.66 39.24 -12.90
N GLY A 39 -29.89 39.51 -13.35
CA GLY A 39 -30.97 38.53 -13.33
C GLY A 39 -31.37 38.11 -11.92
N LEU A 40 -31.35 39.03 -10.95
CA LEU A 40 -31.88 38.82 -9.61
C LEU A 40 -33.28 39.44 -9.44
N GLY A 41 -33.84 40.10 -10.45
CA GLY A 41 -35.01 40.96 -10.32
C GLY A 41 -36.37 40.29 -10.11
N SER A 42 -36.49 38.96 -10.22
CA SER A 42 -37.78 38.26 -10.30
C SER A 42 -37.87 37.07 -9.34
N ARG A 43 -39.09 36.77 -8.88
CA ARG A 43 -39.41 35.55 -8.11
C ARG A 43 -39.05 34.26 -8.88
N ASN A 44 -38.92 34.34 -10.20
CA ASN A 44 -38.43 33.24 -11.04
C ASN A 44 -36.94 32.93 -10.88
N ASP A 45 -36.13 33.87 -10.37
CA ASP A 45 -34.68 33.69 -10.25
C ASP A 45 -34.34 32.72 -9.11
N VAL A 46 -35.07 32.79 -8.00
CA VAL A 46 -34.93 31.84 -6.89
C VAL A 46 -35.31 30.44 -7.32
N ARG A 47 -36.40 30.28 -8.07
CA ARG A 47 -36.79 28.97 -8.63
C ARG A 47 -35.72 28.42 -9.56
N ARG A 48 -35.14 29.26 -10.43
CA ARG A 48 -34.09 28.83 -11.38
C ARG A 48 -32.82 28.40 -10.64
N LEU A 49 -32.46 29.09 -9.55
CA LEU A 49 -31.35 28.70 -8.67
C LEU A 49 -31.65 27.38 -7.92
N GLN A 50 -32.86 27.24 -7.38
CA GLN A 50 -33.29 26.00 -6.70
C GLN A 50 -33.26 24.81 -7.67
N SER A 51 -33.86 24.93 -8.86
CA SER A 51 -33.86 23.87 -9.87
C SER A 51 -32.46 23.55 -10.42
N GLY A 52 -31.57 24.55 -10.49
CA GLY A 52 -30.17 24.34 -10.89
C GLY A 52 -29.35 23.57 -9.85
N LEU A 53 -29.67 23.71 -8.57
CA LEU A 53 -29.01 23.00 -7.47
C LEU A 53 -29.58 21.59 -7.25
N GLU A 54 -30.86 21.41 -7.50
CA GLU A 54 -31.58 20.13 -7.38
C GLU A 54 -31.00 19.03 -8.30
N GLY A 55 -30.38 19.42 -9.43
CA GLY A 55 -29.73 18.50 -10.36
C GLY A 55 -28.27 18.13 -10.06
N ILE A 56 -27.58 18.83 -9.15
CA ILE A 56 -26.13 18.66 -8.91
C ILE A 56 -25.87 17.53 -7.89
N GLY A 57 -26.88 17.12 -7.13
CA GLY A 57 -26.74 16.12 -6.05
C GLY A 57 -27.02 14.67 -6.43
N SER A 58 -27.58 14.37 -7.60
CA SER A 58 -28.08 13.03 -7.93
C SER A 58 -27.31 12.40 -9.11
N SER A 59 -25.99 12.27 -8.99
CA SER A 59 -25.26 11.34 -9.86
C SER A 59 -25.42 9.92 -9.34
N ARG A 60 -26.33 9.15 -9.96
CA ARG A 60 -26.53 7.70 -9.71
C ARG A 60 -25.26 6.85 -9.85
N GLN A 61 -24.18 7.43 -10.35
CA GLN A 61 -22.87 6.79 -10.49
C GLN A 61 -22.20 6.51 -9.13
N ALA A 62 -22.52 7.28 -8.07
CA ALA A 62 -22.03 7.03 -6.71
C ALA A 62 -22.84 5.95 -5.96
N GLU A 63 -24.05 5.64 -6.40
CA GLU A 63 -24.97 4.69 -5.75
C GLU A 63 -24.76 3.24 -6.17
N ALA A 64 -23.88 2.97 -7.15
CA ALA A 64 -23.76 1.66 -7.79
C ALA A 64 -22.69 0.73 -7.20
N LEU A 65 -21.96 1.14 -6.15
CA LEU A 65 -21.11 0.22 -5.38
C LEU A 65 -21.96 -0.38 -4.26
N ASP A 66 -22.47 -1.58 -4.51
CA ASP A 66 -23.19 -2.37 -3.51
C ASP A 66 -22.30 -2.63 -2.29
N GLY A 67 -22.83 -2.38 -1.08
CA GLY A 67 -22.09 -2.57 0.17
C GLY A 67 -21.59 -4.01 0.35
N VAL A 68 -22.26 -4.99 -0.26
CA VAL A 68 -21.80 -6.39 -0.31
C VAL A 68 -20.50 -6.53 -1.11
N GLN A 69 -20.36 -5.83 -2.24
CA GLN A 69 -19.13 -5.84 -3.03
C GLN A 69 -17.96 -5.22 -2.26
N ILE A 70 -18.23 -4.12 -1.53
CA ILE A 70 -17.23 -3.48 -0.69
C ILE A 70 -16.76 -4.44 0.42
N ALA A 71 -17.70 -5.09 1.12
CA ALA A 71 -17.37 -6.06 2.16
C ALA A 71 -16.57 -7.26 1.60
N ALA A 72 -16.97 -7.79 0.45
CA ALA A 72 -16.25 -8.89 -0.20
C ALA A 72 -14.82 -8.50 -0.60
N MET A 73 -14.62 -7.28 -1.12
CA MET A 73 -13.28 -6.76 -1.41
C MET A 73 -12.45 -6.58 -0.14
N SER A 74 -13.04 -6.09 0.95
CA SER A 74 -12.36 -5.99 2.23
C SER A 74 -11.88 -7.35 2.74
N ASP A 75 -12.74 -8.37 2.68
CA ASP A 75 -12.37 -9.74 3.08
C ASP A 75 -11.22 -10.31 2.23
N GLN A 76 -11.21 -10.03 0.92
CA GLN A 76 -10.13 -10.44 0.03
C GLN A 76 -8.81 -9.75 0.39
N ILE A 77 -8.85 -8.45 0.68
CA ILE A 77 -7.68 -7.70 1.14
C ILE A 77 -7.13 -8.32 2.42
N THR A 78 -7.98 -8.60 3.41
CA THR A 78 -7.55 -9.22 4.67
C THR A 78 -6.89 -10.58 4.46
N LYS A 79 -7.46 -11.43 3.59
CA LYS A 79 -6.88 -12.75 3.26
C LYS A 79 -5.50 -12.61 2.59
N LEU A 80 -5.37 -11.71 1.62
CA LEU A 80 -4.12 -11.47 0.92
C LEU A 80 -3.05 -10.89 1.85
N THR A 81 -3.42 -9.96 2.73
CA THR A 81 -2.50 -9.39 3.74
C THR A 81 -1.99 -10.47 4.69
N ALA A 82 -2.87 -11.38 5.15
CA ALA A 82 -2.47 -12.49 6.01
C ALA A 82 -1.52 -13.46 5.29
N ALA A 83 -1.85 -13.84 4.06
CA ALA A 83 -1.02 -14.74 3.24
C ALA A 83 0.36 -14.13 2.94
N LEU A 84 0.43 -12.83 2.65
CA LEU A 84 1.69 -12.12 2.44
C LEU A 84 2.56 -12.15 3.70
N ALA A 85 1.99 -11.82 4.85
CA ALA A 85 2.72 -11.84 6.12
C ALA A 85 3.23 -13.25 6.49
N GLU A 86 2.47 -14.30 6.18
CA GLU A 86 2.93 -15.68 6.37
C GLU A 86 4.09 -16.03 5.42
N SER A 87 3.97 -15.66 4.15
CA SER A 87 5.02 -15.87 3.13
C SER A 87 6.33 -15.17 3.51
N GLU A 88 6.26 -13.93 3.97
CA GLU A 88 7.45 -13.19 4.42
C GLU A 88 8.13 -13.86 5.61
N ARG A 89 7.36 -14.35 6.59
CA ARG A 89 7.92 -15.09 7.74
C ARG A 89 8.62 -16.37 7.30
N LYS A 90 8.03 -17.14 6.36
CA LYS A 90 8.65 -18.34 5.81
C LYS A 90 9.96 -18.02 5.12
N ARG A 91 9.97 -17.01 4.24
CA ARG A 91 11.17 -16.56 3.54
C ARG A 91 12.30 -16.15 4.50
N VAL A 92 11.97 -15.44 5.59
CA VAL A 92 12.94 -15.05 6.61
C VAL A 92 13.50 -16.26 7.36
N ALA A 93 12.64 -17.21 7.75
CA ALA A 93 13.06 -18.43 8.43
C ALA A 93 13.98 -19.28 7.53
N GLU A 94 13.64 -19.44 6.26
CA GLU A 94 14.49 -20.12 5.27
C GLU A 94 15.85 -19.42 5.10
N GLN A 95 15.85 -18.10 4.99
CA GLN A 95 17.07 -17.32 4.89
C GLN A 95 17.97 -17.47 6.12
N GLN A 96 17.39 -17.52 7.32
CA GLN A 96 18.12 -17.76 8.56
C GLN A 96 18.73 -19.17 8.58
N SER A 97 17.95 -20.19 8.23
CA SER A 97 18.43 -21.58 8.14
C SER A 97 19.56 -21.74 7.13
N MET A 98 19.45 -21.10 5.96
CA MET A 98 20.52 -21.06 4.96
C MET A 98 21.77 -20.35 5.50
N SER A 99 21.60 -19.27 6.27
CA SER A 99 22.72 -18.56 6.87
C SER A 99 23.46 -19.42 7.90
N GLU A 100 22.73 -20.13 8.75
CA GLU A 100 23.31 -21.06 9.74
C GLU A 100 24.09 -22.18 9.06
N THR A 101 23.53 -22.79 8.02
CA THR A 101 24.22 -23.85 7.26
C THR A 101 25.49 -23.33 6.58
N VAL A 102 25.46 -22.13 5.99
CA VAL A 102 26.67 -21.50 5.43
C VAL A 102 27.73 -21.26 6.50
N GLN A 103 27.32 -20.80 7.69
CA GLN A 103 28.26 -20.60 8.81
C GLN A 103 28.87 -21.92 9.29
N GLN A 104 28.07 -22.98 9.43
CA GLN A 104 28.55 -24.30 9.80
C GLN A 104 29.56 -24.85 8.78
N ILE A 105 29.26 -24.74 7.48
CA ILE A 105 30.18 -25.15 6.41
C ILE A 105 31.49 -24.39 6.50
N LYS A 106 31.42 -23.06 6.69
CA LYS A 106 32.61 -22.23 6.86
C LYS A 106 33.47 -22.70 8.03
N GLU A 107 32.86 -23.02 9.17
CA GLU A 107 33.58 -23.51 10.34
C GLU A 107 34.23 -24.88 10.07
N GLN A 108 33.51 -25.81 9.44
CA GLN A 108 34.06 -27.10 9.04
C GLN A 108 35.28 -26.95 8.11
N VAL A 109 35.20 -26.07 7.11
CA VAL A 109 36.32 -25.78 6.20
C VAL A 109 37.52 -25.21 6.94
N MET A 110 37.30 -24.27 7.87
CA MET A 110 38.39 -23.69 8.67
C MET A 110 39.06 -24.74 9.55
N ASN A 111 38.30 -25.67 10.13
CA ASN A 111 38.84 -26.76 10.95
C ASN A 111 39.63 -27.77 10.10
N LEU A 112 39.16 -28.09 8.88
CA LEU A 112 39.90 -28.91 7.92
C LEU A 112 41.22 -28.27 7.51
N ALA A 113 41.21 -26.97 7.19
CA ALA A 113 42.41 -26.24 6.79
C ALA A 113 43.46 -26.10 7.91
N ARG A 114 43.03 -26.17 9.18
CA ARG A 114 43.92 -26.14 10.36
C ARG A 114 44.47 -27.51 10.75
N ARG A 115 43.98 -28.60 10.16
CA ARG A 115 44.47 -29.95 10.47
C ARG A 115 45.92 -30.07 9.98
N PRO A 116 46.90 -30.39 10.85
CA PRO A 116 48.28 -30.58 10.40
C PRO A 116 48.34 -31.71 9.38
N THR A 117 48.90 -31.47 8.20
CA THR A 117 49.39 -32.52 7.31
C THR A 117 50.57 -33.20 7.99
N THR A 118 50.31 -34.09 8.93
CA THR A 118 51.30 -34.99 9.52
C THR A 118 51.01 -36.40 9.05
N SER A 119 51.65 -36.73 7.94
CA SER A 119 52.30 -38.02 7.67
C SER A 119 52.72 -37.96 6.20
N ALA A 120 53.97 -37.59 5.96
CA ALA A 120 54.62 -38.03 4.74
C ALA A 120 54.59 -39.58 4.75
N PRO A 121 54.28 -40.24 3.62
CA PRO A 121 54.54 -41.67 3.51
C PRO A 121 56.03 -41.87 3.80
N ASP A 122 56.32 -42.77 4.74
CA ASP A 122 57.68 -43.19 5.05
C ASP A 122 58.18 -43.97 3.83
N ASP A 123 59.00 -43.32 3.00
CA ASP A 123 59.80 -43.97 1.96
C ASP A 123 60.82 -44.88 2.66
N THR A 124 60.37 -46.08 3.04
CA THR A 124 61.28 -47.19 3.28
C THR A 124 61.31 -48.03 2.02
N ASP A 125 62.24 -47.62 1.16
CA ASP A 125 62.87 -48.40 0.11
C ASP A 125 63.52 -49.64 0.74
N ASP A 126 62.74 -50.70 0.96
CA ASP A 126 63.25 -52.00 1.38
C ASP A 126 63.37 -52.89 0.14
N GLU A 127 64.38 -52.56 -0.67
CA GLU A 127 64.94 -53.42 -1.71
C GLU A 127 65.44 -54.70 -1.02
N THR A 128 64.60 -55.74 -0.99
CA THR A 128 65.07 -57.11 -0.74
C THR A 128 64.83 -57.94 -1.99
N ASP A 129 65.77 -57.77 -2.93
CA ASP A 129 66.10 -58.82 -3.88
C ASP A 129 66.63 -60.05 -3.13
N GLU A 130 66.35 -61.20 -3.74
CA GLU A 130 67.08 -62.46 -3.70
C GLU A 130 66.31 -63.70 -3.21
N ASP A 131 66.24 -64.63 -4.17
CA ASP A 131 66.36 -66.07 -4.05
C ASP A 131 65.11 -66.97 -3.91
N ASP A 132 64.64 -67.41 -5.09
CA ASP A 132 64.82 -68.78 -5.60
C ASP A 132 64.15 -69.95 -4.85
N TYR A 133 63.05 -70.50 -5.40
CA TYR A 133 62.88 -71.97 -5.52
C TYR A 133 61.69 -72.42 -6.43
N VAL A 134 62.06 -73.00 -7.58
CA VAL A 134 61.51 -74.15 -8.36
C VAL A 134 60.01 -74.21 -8.71
N ASP A 135 59.61 -74.24 -9.99
CA ASP A 135 59.78 -75.28 -11.03
C ASP A 135 58.88 -76.52 -10.83
N LEU A 136 57.71 -76.54 -11.47
CA LEU A 136 57.41 -77.35 -12.67
C LEU A 136 55.90 -77.49 -12.91
N THR A 137 55.54 -77.15 -14.14
CA THR A 137 54.35 -77.45 -14.95
C THR A 137 54.04 -78.97 -15.06
N PRO A 138 52.98 -79.43 -15.77
CA PRO A 138 52.06 -78.73 -16.70
C PRO A 138 50.57 -78.69 -16.31
#